data_AF-A0A965YN60-F1
#
_entry.id   AF-A0A965YN60-F1
#
_cell.length_a   1.000
_cell.length_b   1.000
_cell.length_c   1.000
_cell.angle_alpha   90.00
_cell.angle_beta   90.00
_cell.angle_gamma   90.00
#
_symmetry.space_group_name_H-M   'P 1'
#
loop_
_entity.id
_entity.type
_entity.pdbx_description
1 polymer ?
#
loop_
_entity_poly.entity_id
_entity_poly.type
_entity_poly.pdbx_seq_one_letter_code
_entity_poly.pdbx_strand_id
1 'polypeptide(L)'
;MIRFYFILLMLTFISCEHSSSEFKLQNSFQIKLQNPVRINVNDWFYFSADSNLYQLFMYYSNTELGNAKLIDTVDFSSYKSMIHCFKSQNDDSYIVLWETEYEYYPLIYAYYVIDGKIVNIGELLISLPCQSCESFEYPIKDIRILQNGNEIEISFLADVNYKPRKSADWQLYKAGVLKILFNTETNKLRYITSSN
;
A
#
# COMPACT_ATOMS: atom_id res chain seq x y z
N MET A 1 -7.31 -50.67 -19.34
CA MET A 1 -8.02 -49.74 -18.43
C MET A 1 -7.10 -48.91 -17.51
N ILE A 2 -5.77 -48.83 -17.74
CA ILE A 2 -4.86 -47.99 -16.90
C ILE A 2 -4.48 -46.67 -17.60
N ARG A 3 -4.57 -46.59 -18.94
CA ARG A 3 -4.19 -45.40 -19.73
C ARG A 3 -5.13 -44.19 -19.58
N PHE A 4 -6.40 -44.39 -19.23
CA PHE A 4 -7.37 -43.29 -19.11
C PHE A 4 -7.26 -42.53 -17.78
N TYR A 5 -6.82 -43.17 -16.70
CA TYR A 5 -6.66 -42.51 -15.40
C TYR A 5 -5.52 -41.49 -15.38
N PHE A 6 -4.44 -41.74 -16.12
CA PHE A 6 -3.30 -40.80 -16.22
C PHE A 6 -3.65 -39.50 -16.96
N ILE A 7 -4.55 -39.56 -17.94
CA ILE A 7 -5.00 -38.36 -18.69
C ILE A 7 -5.92 -37.51 -17.81
N LEU A 8 -6.77 -38.15 -16.98
CA LEU A 8 -7.61 -37.45 -16.02
C LEU A 8 -6.79 -36.79 -14.90
N LEU A 9 -5.70 -37.43 -14.46
CA LEU A 9 -4.79 -36.89 -13.44
C LEU A 9 -3.89 -35.76 -13.96
N MET A 10 -3.59 -35.73 -15.27
CA MET A 10 -2.88 -34.62 -15.90
C MET A 10 -3.76 -33.38 -16.10
N LEU A 11 -5.08 -33.56 -16.24
CA LEU A 11 -6.03 -32.44 -16.37
C LEU A 11 -6.28 -31.72 -15.03
N THR A 12 -6.00 -32.34 -13.88
CA THR A 12 -6.12 -31.68 -12.56
C THR A 12 -4.95 -30.75 -12.23
N PHE A 13 -3.91 -30.67 -13.07
CA PHE A 13 -2.74 -29.81 -12.84
C PHE A 13 -2.67 -28.56 -13.76
N ILE A 14 -3.64 -28.32 -14.64
CA ILE A 14 -3.57 -27.23 -15.65
C ILE A 14 -4.62 -26.13 -15.41
N SER A 15 -5.03 -25.89 -14.18
CA SER A 15 -5.77 -24.66 -13.87
C SER A 15 -5.47 -24.18 -12.45
N CYS A 16 -4.18 -23.97 -12.15
CA CYS A 16 -3.83 -22.89 -11.26
C CYS A 16 -3.87 -21.61 -12.09
N GLU A 17 -5.08 -21.17 -12.49
CA GLU A 17 -5.26 -19.76 -12.83
C GLU A 17 -4.89 -19.01 -11.56
N HIS A 18 -3.72 -18.38 -11.54
CA HIS A 18 -3.45 -17.32 -10.59
C HIS A 18 -4.44 -16.21 -10.92
N SER A 19 -5.64 -16.30 -10.34
CA SER A 19 -6.65 -15.27 -10.44
C SER A 19 -6.06 -14.01 -9.83
N SER A 20 -5.97 -12.96 -10.62
CA SER A 20 -5.59 -11.64 -10.12
C SER A 20 -6.51 -11.26 -8.96
N SER A 21 -5.95 -10.90 -7.81
CA SER A 21 -6.74 -10.33 -6.71
C SER A 21 -6.76 -8.82 -6.83
N GLU A 22 -7.94 -8.21 -6.74
CA GLU A 22 -8.06 -6.75 -6.61
C GLU A 22 -8.16 -6.39 -5.11
N PHE A 23 -7.52 -5.30 -4.71
CA PHE A 23 -7.73 -4.73 -3.38
C PHE A 23 -8.67 -3.54 -3.47
N LYS A 24 -9.68 -3.51 -2.60
CA LYS A 24 -10.68 -2.45 -2.54
C LYS A 24 -10.57 -1.67 -1.25
N LEU A 25 -10.68 -0.34 -1.34
CA LEU A 25 -10.71 0.52 -0.17
C LEU A 25 -11.87 0.08 0.73
N GLN A 26 -11.54 -0.35 1.94
CA GLN A 26 -12.50 -0.77 2.94
C GLN A 26 -12.76 0.36 3.91
N ASN A 27 -11.69 0.88 4.52
CA ASN A 27 -11.76 1.83 5.62
C ASN A 27 -10.71 2.93 5.47
N SER A 28 -11.00 4.09 6.07
CA SER A 28 -10.06 5.19 6.22
C SER A 28 -10.13 5.72 7.64
N PHE A 29 -8.97 5.95 8.26
CA PHE A 29 -8.86 6.32 9.67
C PHE A 29 -8.01 7.56 9.81
N GLN A 30 -8.52 8.56 10.52
CA GLN A 30 -7.67 9.65 11.00
C GLN A 30 -6.81 9.13 12.15
N ILE A 31 -5.50 9.35 12.07
CA ILE A 31 -4.59 8.91 13.12
C ILE A 31 -4.84 9.71 14.39
N LYS A 32 -5.02 8.99 15.49
CA LYS A 32 -5.06 9.54 16.84
C LYS A 32 -4.00 8.84 17.66
N LEU A 33 -3.15 9.62 18.32
CA LEU A 33 -2.15 9.08 19.22
C LEU A 33 -2.83 8.19 20.27
N GLN A 34 -2.15 7.09 20.61
CA GLN A 34 -2.54 6.14 21.63
C GLN A 34 -3.80 5.29 21.34
N ASN A 35 -4.51 5.53 20.23
CA ASN A 35 -5.67 4.75 19.83
C ASN A 35 -5.30 3.75 18.73
N PRO A 36 -5.62 2.46 18.88
CA PRO A 36 -5.31 1.47 17.86
C PRO A 36 -6.21 1.65 16.62
N VAL A 37 -5.59 1.63 15.45
CA VAL A 37 -6.27 1.54 14.15
C VAL A 37 -6.35 0.07 13.77
N ARG A 38 -7.53 -0.53 13.95
CA ARG A 38 -7.78 -1.95 13.60
C ARG A 38 -8.10 -2.07 12.11
N ILE A 39 -7.30 -2.84 11.38
CA ILE A 39 -7.58 -3.13 9.97
C ILE A 39 -8.48 -4.37 9.82
N ASN A 40 -8.36 -5.31 10.76
CA ASN A 40 -9.27 -6.43 10.94
C ASN A 40 -9.34 -6.83 12.44
N VAL A 41 -9.88 -8.01 12.75
CA VAL A 41 -10.01 -8.48 14.15
C VAL A 41 -8.64 -8.76 14.78
N ASN A 42 -7.69 -9.25 13.99
CA ASN A 42 -6.39 -9.75 14.41
C ASN A 42 -5.26 -8.72 14.26
N ASP A 43 -5.37 -7.76 13.34
CA ASP A 43 -4.28 -6.85 12.97
C ASP A 43 -4.64 -5.39 13.28
N TRP A 44 -3.70 -4.68 13.91
CA TRP A 44 -3.85 -3.26 14.22
C TRP A 44 -2.54 -2.48 14.23
N PHE A 45 -2.69 -1.18 14.02
CA PHE A 45 -1.63 -0.20 14.13
C PHE A 45 -1.81 0.66 15.38
N TYR A 46 -0.71 1.13 15.94
CA TYR A 46 -0.70 2.08 17.06
C TYR A 46 0.32 3.17 16.78
N PHE A 47 -0.01 4.39 17.20
CA PHE A 47 0.82 5.58 16.98
C PHE A 47 1.20 6.23 18.31
N SER A 48 2.47 6.57 18.43
CA SER A 48 2.99 7.42 19.51
C SER A 48 3.97 8.44 18.94
N ALA A 49 4.20 9.51 19.68
CA ALA A 49 5.21 10.50 19.33
C ALA A 49 6.28 10.58 20.42
N ASP A 50 7.44 11.12 20.07
CA ASP A 50 8.43 11.50 21.07
C ASP A 50 7.92 12.70 21.91
N SER A 51 8.60 13.00 23.02
CA SER A 51 8.16 14.05 23.94
C SER A 51 8.14 15.45 23.32
N ASN A 52 8.94 15.67 22.27
CA ASN A 52 9.06 16.96 21.59
C ASN A 52 8.17 17.07 20.35
N LEU A 53 7.41 16.03 20.01
CA LEU A 53 6.59 15.95 18.79
C LEU A 53 7.40 16.23 17.52
N TYR A 54 8.64 15.74 17.47
CA TYR A 54 9.46 15.74 16.26
C TYR A 54 9.26 14.48 15.46
N GLN A 55 9.01 13.35 16.13
CA GLN A 55 8.89 12.05 15.48
C GLN A 55 7.56 11.40 15.83
N LEU A 56 6.94 10.83 14.81
CA LEU A 56 5.79 9.95 14.91
C LEU A 56 6.24 8.52 14.62
N PHE A 57 5.93 7.63 15.55
CA PHE A 57 6.28 6.21 15.51
C PHE A 57 5.03 5.39 15.18
N MET A 58 5.15 4.54 14.16
CA MET A 58 4.11 3.60 13.77
C MET A 58 4.48 2.20 14.22
N TYR A 59 3.63 1.61 15.04
CA TYR A 59 3.76 0.23 15.50
C TYR A 59 2.68 -0.63 14.86
N TYR A 60 3.03 -1.88 14.57
CA TYR A 60 2.11 -2.92 14.12
C TYR A 60 2.05 -4.02 15.16
N SER A 61 0.86 -4.55 15.39
CA SER A 61 0.65 -5.69 16.27
C SER A 61 -0.42 -6.60 15.69
N ASN A 62 -0.26 -7.89 15.97
CA ASN A 62 -1.19 -8.94 15.65
C ASN A 62 -1.51 -9.75 16.92
N THR A 63 -2.66 -10.42 16.95
CA THR A 63 -3.09 -11.29 18.07
C THR A 63 -2.06 -12.35 18.47
N GLU A 64 -1.24 -12.83 17.53
CA GLU A 64 -0.23 -13.87 17.76
C GLU A 64 1.15 -13.30 18.18
N LEU A 65 1.46 -12.05 17.86
CA LEU A 65 2.79 -11.45 18.06
C LEU A 65 3.15 -11.20 19.54
N GLY A 66 2.15 -11.14 20.43
CA GLY A 66 2.31 -10.90 21.86
C GLY A 66 2.75 -9.48 22.25
N ASN A 67 3.54 -8.79 21.40
CA ASN A 67 3.99 -7.41 21.55
C ASN A 67 3.93 -6.65 20.22
N ALA A 68 3.72 -5.33 20.29
CA ALA A 68 3.76 -4.46 19.11
C ALA A 68 5.20 -4.25 18.60
N LYS A 69 5.37 -4.28 17.28
CA LYS A 69 6.65 -4.06 16.58
C LYS A 69 6.67 -2.66 15.97
N LEU A 70 7.74 -1.89 16.19
CA LEU A 70 7.97 -0.65 15.46
C LEU A 70 8.21 -0.96 13.97
N ILE A 71 7.43 -0.32 13.09
CA ILE A 71 7.50 -0.54 11.64
C ILE A 71 8.11 0.66 10.93
N ASP A 72 7.75 1.88 11.33
CA ASP A 72 8.29 3.10 10.73
C ASP A 72 8.37 4.25 11.73
N THR A 73 9.26 5.19 11.42
CA THR A 73 9.44 6.45 12.10
C THR A 73 9.43 7.55 11.06
N VAL A 74 8.58 8.55 11.24
CA VAL A 74 8.46 9.68 10.33
C VAL A 74 8.51 10.99 11.11
N ASP A 75 8.86 12.08 10.44
CA ASP A 75 8.76 13.40 11.04
C ASP A 75 7.29 13.69 11.38
N PHE A 76 7.03 14.30 12.54
CA PHE A 76 5.67 14.55 13.00
C PHE A 76 4.97 15.53 12.05
N SER A 77 3.97 15.05 11.31
CA SER A 77 3.18 15.87 10.39
C SER A 77 2.02 16.55 11.13
N SER A 78 2.03 17.89 11.18
CA SER A 78 1.02 18.67 11.92
C SER A 78 -0.31 18.87 11.17
N TYR A 79 -0.35 18.66 9.85
CA TYR A 79 -1.48 19.07 9.01
C TYR A 79 -2.53 17.97 8.83
N LYS A 80 -2.12 16.81 8.30
CA LYS A 80 -3.02 15.70 8.04
C LYS A 80 -2.25 14.38 8.01
N SER A 81 -2.78 13.39 8.72
CA SER A 81 -2.30 12.03 8.61
C SER A 81 -3.45 11.02 8.73
N MET A 82 -3.55 10.18 7.71
CA MET A 82 -4.65 9.22 7.55
C MET A 82 -4.09 7.85 7.14
N ILE A 83 -4.75 6.79 7.60
CA ILE A 83 -4.49 5.42 7.16
C ILE A 83 -5.67 4.95 6.32
N HIS A 84 -5.37 4.40 5.16
CA HIS A 84 -6.33 3.81 4.26
C HIS A 84 -6.05 2.32 4.13
N CYS A 85 -7.07 1.50 4.33
CA CYS A 85 -6.97 0.05 4.30
C CYS A 85 -7.70 -0.48 3.08
N PHE A 86 -6.98 -1.12 2.18
CA PHE A 86 -7.51 -1.80 1.02
C PHE A 86 -7.49 -3.30 1.28
N LYS A 87 -8.64 -3.96 1.21
CA LYS A 87 -8.79 -5.40 1.46
C LYS A 87 -8.78 -6.16 0.14
N SER A 88 -7.99 -7.23 0.07
CA SER A 88 -8.01 -8.20 -1.03
C SER A 88 -9.39 -8.83 -1.17
N GLN A 89 -9.83 -9.04 -2.42
CA GLN A 89 -11.10 -9.72 -2.67
C GLN A 89 -11.01 -11.26 -2.57
N ASN A 90 -9.80 -11.82 -2.62
CA ASN A 90 -9.60 -13.27 -2.74
C ASN A 90 -9.09 -13.92 -1.45
N ASP A 91 -8.49 -13.15 -0.53
CA ASP A 91 -7.87 -13.64 0.70
C ASP A 91 -7.91 -12.59 1.82
N ASP A 92 -7.38 -12.92 2.99
CA ASP A 92 -7.30 -12.02 4.14
C ASP A 92 -5.99 -11.20 4.15
N SER A 93 -5.61 -10.67 2.98
CA SER A 93 -4.50 -9.73 2.86
C SER A 93 -4.97 -8.30 2.63
N TYR A 94 -4.10 -7.35 3.02
CA TYR A 94 -4.41 -5.92 3.02
C TYR A 94 -3.26 -5.11 2.48
N ILE A 95 -3.59 -4.06 1.74
CA ILE A 95 -2.68 -2.97 1.43
C ILE A 95 -3.05 -1.78 2.30
N VAL A 96 -2.07 -1.28 3.04
CA VAL A 96 -2.25 -0.17 3.97
C VAL A 96 -1.46 1.01 3.43
N LEU A 97 -2.14 2.12 3.18
CA LEU A 97 -1.53 3.37 2.74
C LEU A 97 -1.62 4.38 3.87
N TRP A 98 -0.49 4.93 4.28
CA TRP A 98 -0.39 5.95 5.30
C TRP A 98 -0.03 7.29 4.67
N GLU A 99 -1.01 8.18 4.60
CA GLU A 99 -0.83 9.57 4.18
C GLU A 99 -0.09 10.36 5.28
N THR A 100 0.99 11.01 4.89
CA THR A 100 1.73 11.96 5.72
C THR A 100 1.91 13.25 4.92
N GLU A 101 1.27 14.33 5.38
CA GLU A 101 1.37 15.63 4.73
C GLU A 101 2.41 16.52 5.41
N TYR A 102 3.50 16.75 4.69
CA TYR A 102 4.53 17.72 5.06
C TYR A 102 4.36 19.01 4.27
N GLU A 103 4.93 20.10 4.77
CA GLU A 103 4.79 21.45 4.21
C GLU A 103 5.14 21.51 2.70
N TYR A 104 6.04 20.66 2.21
CA TYR A 104 6.53 20.72 0.82
C TYR A 104 6.47 19.40 0.05
N TYR A 105 6.01 18.30 0.65
CA TYR A 105 6.03 17.00 -0.02
C TYR A 105 4.86 16.10 0.40
N PRO A 106 3.99 15.71 -0.54
CA PRO A 106 2.95 14.72 -0.30
C PRO A 106 3.55 13.32 -0.36
N LEU A 107 3.46 12.61 0.75
CA LEU A 107 4.08 11.29 0.91
C LEU A 107 3.07 10.27 1.39
N ILE A 108 3.03 9.12 0.71
CA ILE A 108 2.30 7.94 1.14
C ILE A 108 3.30 6.82 1.45
N TYR A 109 3.26 6.26 2.65
CA TYR A 109 3.92 5.01 2.98
C TYR A 109 2.99 3.84 2.67
N ALA A 110 3.47 2.85 1.92
CA ALA A 110 2.68 1.69 1.52
C ALA A 110 3.19 0.42 2.23
N TYR A 111 2.25 -0.38 2.73
CA TYR A 111 2.51 -1.65 3.41
C TYR A 111 1.62 -2.75 2.88
N TYR A 112 2.15 -3.97 2.86
CA TYR A 112 1.40 -5.20 2.61
C TYR A 112 1.30 -6.00 3.90
N VAL A 113 0.08 -6.37 4.28
CA VAL A 113 -0.21 -7.20 5.45
C VAL A 113 -0.83 -8.52 4.98
N ILE A 114 -0.22 -9.64 5.36
CA ILE A 114 -0.69 -10.99 5.06
C ILE A 114 -0.27 -11.94 6.18
N ASP A 115 -1.18 -12.82 6.61
CA ASP A 115 -0.93 -13.85 7.63
C ASP A 115 -0.27 -13.28 8.90
N GLY A 116 -0.79 -12.15 9.40
CA GLY A 116 -0.27 -11.47 10.60
C GLY A 116 1.13 -10.85 10.42
N LYS A 117 1.72 -10.88 9.22
CA LYS A 117 3.00 -10.26 8.90
C LYS A 117 2.80 -8.97 8.12
N ILE A 118 3.72 -8.03 8.32
CA ILE A 118 3.76 -6.77 7.60
C ILE A 118 5.06 -6.63 6.81
N VAL A 119 4.94 -6.16 5.57
CA VAL A 119 6.03 -5.87 4.65
C VAL A 119 5.91 -4.42 4.19
N ASN A 120 7.01 -3.67 4.26
CA ASN A 120 7.07 -2.31 3.72
C ASN A 120 7.25 -2.40 2.19
N ILE A 121 6.30 -1.82 1.45
CA ILE A 121 6.35 -1.74 -0.03
C ILE A 121 7.26 -0.59 -0.45
N GLY A 122 7.12 0.56 0.21
CA GLY A 122 7.95 1.73 0.01
C GLY A 122 7.17 3.04 0.14
N GLU A 123 7.86 4.10 -0.27
CA GLU A 123 7.41 5.49 -0.20
C GLU A 123 6.94 5.97 -1.58
N LEU A 124 5.77 6.62 -1.63
CA LEU A 124 5.21 7.22 -2.83
C LEU A 124 5.11 8.74 -2.64
N LEU A 125 6.03 9.49 -3.26
CA LEU A 125 5.93 10.94 -3.37
C LEU A 125 4.93 11.26 -4.48
N ILE A 126 3.67 11.41 -4.13
CA ILE A 126 2.57 11.46 -5.09
C ILE A 126 1.44 12.38 -4.63
N SER A 127 0.89 13.13 -5.57
CA SER A 127 -0.34 13.90 -5.38
C SER A 127 -1.17 13.95 -6.65
N LEU A 128 -2.42 14.35 -6.52
CA LEU A 128 -3.21 14.84 -7.64
C LEU A 128 -2.63 16.18 -8.13
N PRO A 129 -2.82 16.53 -9.42
CA PRO A 129 -2.51 17.86 -9.93
C PRO A 129 -3.18 18.93 -9.08
N CYS A 130 -2.40 19.91 -8.60
CA CYS A 130 -2.90 20.96 -7.72
C CYS A 130 -4.11 21.66 -8.33
N GLN A 131 -5.25 21.64 -7.63
CA GLN A 131 -6.41 22.47 -7.95
C GLN A 131 -6.34 23.82 -7.20
N SER A 132 -5.69 23.85 -6.04
CA SER A 132 -5.39 25.04 -5.23
C SER A 132 -3.96 24.97 -4.67
N CYS A 133 -3.46 26.07 -4.12
CA CYS A 133 -2.14 26.15 -3.49
C CYS A 133 -2.18 25.88 -1.97
N GLU A 134 -3.32 25.48 -1.41
CA GLU A 134 -3.54 25.47 0.04
C GLU A 134 -3.24 24.12 0.70
N SER A 135 -3.36 23.01 -0.02
CA SER A 135 -3.07 21.67 0.49
C SER A 135 -2.75 20.69 -0.62
N PHE A 136 -2.07 19.60 -0.26
CA PHE A 136 -1.87 18.49 -1.19
C PHE A 136 -3.06 17.55 -1.19
N GLU A 137 -3.54 17.19 -2.38
CA GLU A 137 -4.57 16.16 -2.54
C GLU A 137 -3.94 14.83 -2.95
N TYR A 138 -4.38 13.74 -2.32
CA TYR A 138 -3.86 12.40 -2.55
C TYR A 138 -4.82 11.59 -3.42
N PRO A 139 -4.33 10.75 -4.35
CA PRO A 139 -5.17 10.03 -5.29
C PRO A 139 -5.87 8.81 -4.69
N ILE A 140 -6.13 8.72 -3.38
CA ILE A 140 -6.61 7.50 -2.68
C ILE A 140 -7.87 6.88 -3.31
N LYS A 141 -8.82 7.71 -3.74
CA LYS A 141 -10.07 7.23 -4.39
C LYS A 141 -9.85 6.74 -5.81
N ASP A 142 -8.74 7.15 -6.43
CA ASP A 142 -8.37 6.88 -7.80
C ASP A 142 -7.16 5.94 -7.87
N ILE A 143 -6.95 5.10 -6.85
CA ILE A 143 -5.94 4.03 -6.88
C ILE A 143 -6.61 2.71 -7.23
N ARG A 144 -6.00 1.98 -8.16
CA ARG A 144 -6.30 0.58 -8.41
C ARG A 144 -5.10 -0.27 -7.99
N ILE A 145 -5.35 -1.26 -7.13
CA ILE A 145 -4.33 -2.16 -6.63
C ILE A 145 -4.68 -3.60 -6.99
N LEU A 146 -3.77 -4.28 -7.69
CA LEU A 146 -3.93 -5.65 -8.15
C LEU A 146 -2.76 -6.51 -7.65
N GLN A 147 -3.01 -7.77 -7.33
CA GLN A 147 -1.97 -8.77 -7.08
C GLN A 147 -2.07 -9.90 -8.09
N ASN A 148 -0.94 -10.16 -8.76
CA ASN A 148 -0.76 -11.23 -9.73
C ASN A 148 0.41 -12.10 -9.26
N GLY A 149 0.11 -13.19 -8.56
CA GLY A 149 1.13 -14.01 -7.90
C GLY A 149 1.92 -13.20 -6.87
N ASN A 150 3.23 -13.13 -7.06
CA ASN A 150 4.14 -12.41 -6.17
C ASN A 150 4.25 -10.91 -6.50
N GLU A 151 3.50 -10.39 -7.46
CA GLU A 151 3.58 -8.98 -7.87
C GLU A 151 2.33 -8.21 -7.48
N ILE A 152 2.51 -7.11 -6.76
CA ILE A 152 1.47 -6.14 -6.42
C ILE A 152 1.67 -4.91 -7.30
N GLU A 153 0.68 -4.61 -8.13
CA GLU A 153 0.61 -3.43 -8.97
C GLU A 153 -0.26 -2.36 -8.30
N ILE A 154 0.29 -1.17 -8.08
CA ILE A 154 -0.42 0.05 -7.70
C ILE A 154 -0.44 0.96 -8.93
N SER A 155 -1.63 1.30 -9.39
CA SER A 155 -1.86 2.16 -10.56
C SER A 155 -2.89 3.24 -10.25
N PHE A 156 -2.92 4.30 -11.07
CA PHE A 156 -3.74 5.48 -10.80
C PHE A 156 -4.75 5.72 -11.92
N LEU A 157 -6.01 5.92 -11.56
CA LEU A 157 -7.15 6.15 -12.45
C LEU A 157 -7.35 7.64 -12.80
N ALA A 158 -6.62 8.52 -12.13
CA ALA A 158 -6.53 9.95 -12.41
C ALA A 158 -5.11 10.34 -12.84
N ASP A 159 -4.97 11.52 -13.43
CA ASP A 159 -3.66 12.16 -13.61
C ASP A 159 -3.00 12.38 -12.24
N VAL A 160 -1.69 12.18 -12.15
CA VAL A 160 -0.95 12.30 -10.88
C VAL A 160 0.40 12.99 -11.09
N ASN A 161 0.79 13.82 -10.13
CA ASN A 161 2.17 14.28 -9.98
C ASN A 161 2.93 13.25 -9.16
N TYR A 162 4.02 12.71 -9.71
CA TYR A 162 4.88 11.76 -9.02
C TYR A 162 6.33 12.20 -9.08
N LYS A 163 7.04 12.04 -7.96
CA LYS A 163 8.48 12.27 -7.87
C LYS A 163 9.19 10.97 -7.50
N PRO A 164 9.89 10.32 -8.45
CA PRO A 164 10.75 9.21 -8.11
C PRO A 164 11.79 9.63 -7.07
N ARG A 165 12.08 8.81 -6.06
CA ARG A 165 12.99 9.16 -4.94
C ARG A 165 14.38 9.65 -5.38
N LYS A 166 14.86 9.20 -6.56
CA LYS A 166 16.16 9.59 -7.14
C LYS A 166 16.08 10.77 -8.11
N SER A 167 14.89 11.29 -8.37
CA SER A 167 14.66 12.44 -9.25
C SER A 167 14.66 13.74 -8.43
N ALA A 168 15.20 14.81 -9.00
CA ALA A 168 15.03 16.15 -8.43
C ALA A 168 13.61 16.69 -8.71
N ASP A 169 13.03 16.28 -9.85
CA ASP A 169 11.85 16.90 -10.42
C ASP A 169 10.59 16.05 -10.27
N TRP A 170 9.48 16.75 -10.05
CA TRP A 170 8.13 16.21 -10.16
C TRP A 170 7.75 16.03 -11.62
N GLN A 171 7.03 14.96 -11.92
CA GLN A 171 6.54 14.67 -13.26
C GLN A 171 5.04 14.40 -13.23
N LEU A 172 4.32 14.96 -14.20
CA LEU A 172 2.92 14.69 -14.42
C LEU A 172 2.76 13.42 -15.25
N TYR A 173 2.04 12.45 -14.71
CA TYR A 173 1.65 11.23 -15.39
C TYR A 173 0.15 11.25 -15.68
N LYS A 174 -0.23 10.87 -16.90
CA LYS A 174 -1.63 10.69 -17.26
C LYS A 174 -2.21 9.46 -16.57
N ALA A 175 -3.53 9.47 -16.35
CA ALA A 175 -4.27 8.32 -15.83
C ALA A 175 -3.86 7.00 -16.53
N GLY A 176 -3.58 5.97 -15.74
CA GLY A 176 -3.19 4.64 -16.22
C GLY A 176 -1.73 4.50 -16.68
N VAL A 177 -0.96 5.58 -16.80
CA VAL A 177 0.41 5.53 -17.33
C VAL A 177 1.42 5.07 -16.28
N LEU A 178 1.32 5.62 -15.06
CA LEU A 178 2.21 5.29 -13.95
C LEU A 178 1.76 3.99 -13.27
N LYS A 179 2.67 3.02 -13.22
CA LYS A 179 2.50 1.77 -12.47
C LYS A 179 3.65 1.55 -11.53
N ILE A 180 3.32 1.17 -10.30
CA ILE A 180 4.29 0.84 -9.26
C ILE A 180 4.13 -0.64 -8.97
N LEU A 181 5.21 -1.40 -9.16
CA LEU A 181 5.21 -2.85 -9.02
C LEU A 181 6.10 -3.24 -7.86
N PHE A 182 5.52 -3.95 -6.90
CA PHE A 182 6.21 -4.50 -5.75
C PHE A 182 6.18 -6.02 -5.82
N ASN A 183 7.36 -6.64 -5.76
CA ASN A 183 7.46 -8.09 -5.74
C ASN A 183 7.60 -8.58 -4.28
N THR A 184 6.61 -9.31 -3.78
CA THR A 184 6.50 -9.78 -2.39
C THR A 184 7.54 -10.83 -2.01
N GLU A 185 8.10 -11.54 -2.99
CA GLU A 185 9.15 -12.54 -2.77
C GLU A 185 10.54 -11.91 -2.63
N THR A 186 10.84 -10.94 -3.50
CA THR A 186 12.15 -10.28 -3.56
C THR A 186 12.22 -8.98 -2.75
N ASN A 187 11.09 -8.47 -2.27
CA ASN A 187 10.93 -7.17 -1.63
C ASN A 187 11.49 -6.02 -2.48
N LYS A 188 11.33 -6.11 -3.80
CA LYS A 188 11.81 -5.09 -4.75
C LYS A 188 10.65 -4.27 -5.29
N LEU A 189 10.80 -2.96 -5.17
CA LEU A 189 9.93 -1.97 -5.79
C LEU A 189 10.53 -1.50 -7.13
N ARG A 190 9.71 -1.46 -8.18
CA ARG A 190 10.06 -0.86 -9.47
C ARG A 190 8.90 -0.02 -9.99
N TYR A 191 9.21 0.99 -10.79
CA TYR A 191 8.24 1.83 -11.46
C TYR A 191 8.31 1.56 -12.96
N ILE A 192 7.14 1.44 -13.59
CA ILE A 192 7.01 1.32 -15.04
C ILE A 192 6.17 2.49 -15.52
N THR A 193 6.65 3.13 -16.57
CA THR A 193 5.93 4.17 -17.29
C THR A 193 5.63 3.62 -18.68
N SER A 194 4.36 3.68 -19.08
CA SER A 194 3.99 3.33 -20.45
C SER A 194 4.28 4.54 -21.33
N SER A 195 5.14 4.38 -22.35
CA SER A 195 5.26 5.40 -23.39
C SER A 195 3.93 5.45 -24.15
N ASN A 196 3.28 6.62 -24.21
CA ASN A 196 2.24 6.85 -25.21
C ASN A 196 2.87 6.94 -26.61
#